data_AF-A0A662THU6-F1
#
_entry.id   AF-A0A662THU6-F1
#
_cell.length_a   1.000
_cell.length_b   1.000
_cell.length_c   1.000
_cell.angle_alpha   90.00
_cell.angle_beta   90.00
_cell.angle_gamma   90.00
#
_symmetry.space_group_name_H-M   'P 1'
#
loop_
_entity.id
_entity.type
_entity.pdbx_description
1 polymer ?
#
loop_
_entity_poly.entity_id
_entity_poly.type
_entity_poly.pdbx_seq_one_letter_code
_entity_poly.pdbx_strand_id
1 'polypeptide(L)'
;MWREMKRSDALLAYLLEQEGLRLEEADSIAYGESQPSRRLEGVLALAPFEWKRGVLLLLLTYRYQSLGRVKRILGYSRTYTQRLNKNFLRNLLLKWADKFFLQRNHCILCDEWVELPKGDEHFEKYQHLLLVHFRNLLSTPQKKIVHLIYFHEMNKIKTPS
;
A
#
# COMPACT_ATOMS: atom_id res chain seq x y z
N MET A 1 9.29 10.27 25.94
CA MET A 1 10.07 10.57 24.72
C MET A 1 9.27 10.05 23.53
N TRP A 2 8.31 10.83 23.04
CA TRP A 2 7.52 10.46 21.87
C TRP A 2 8.42 10.69 20.65
N ARG A 3 8.98 9.61 20.09
CA ARG A 3 9.58 9.67 18.75
C ARG A 3 8.51 10.26 17.82
N GLU A 4 8.88 11.25 17.00
CA GLU A 4 7.98 11.78 15.98
C GLU A 4 7.38 10.62 15.20
N MET A 5 6.06 10.44 15.34
CA MET A 5 5.34 9.39 14.64
C MET A 5 5.34 9.76 13.16
N LYS A 6 5.80 8.84 12.30
CA LYS A 6 5.75 9.06 10.85
C LYS A 6 4.33 9.37 10.41
N ARG A 7 4.16 10.25 9.42
CA ARG A 7 2.85 10.58 8.83
C ARG A 7 2.09 9.32 8.37
N SER A 8 2.79 8.30 7.88
CA SER A 8 2.24 7.00 7.54
C SER A 8 1.59 6.26 8.73
N ASP A 9 2.24 6.31 9.89
CA ASP A 9 1.74 5.66 11.11
C ASP A 9 0.58 6.45 11.71
N ALA A 10 0.62 7.79 11.63
CA ALA A 10 -0.49 8.65 12.01
C ALA A 10 -1.75 8.36 11.17
N LEU A 11 -1.59 8.26 9.84
CA LEU A 11 -2.69 7.93 8.94
C LEU A 11 -3.19 6.50 9.17
N LEU A 12 -2.30 5.55 9.43
CA LEU A 12 -2.69 4.18 9.76
C LEU A 12 -3.50 4.13 11.06
N ALA A 13 -3.04 4.79 12.12
CA ALA A 13 -3.75 4.86 13.40
C ALA A 13 -5.16 5.46 13.21
N TYR A 14 -5.25 6.60 12.51
CA TYR A 14 -6.54 7.22 12.18
C TYR A 14 -7.47 6.26 11.43
N LEU A 15 -6.98 5.60 10.38
CA LEU A 15 -7.81 4.68 9.58
C LEU A 15 -8.22 3.44 10.37
N LEU A 16 -7.36 2.91 11.25
CA LEU A 16 -7.69 1.80 12.13
C LEU A 16 -8.76 2.18 13.15
N GLU A 17 -8.67 3.39 13.73
CA GLU A 17 -9.64 3.89 14.69
C GLU A 17 -11.04 4.04 14.07
N GLN A 18 -11.11 4.45 12.80
CA GLN A 18 -12.38 4.47 12.04
C GLN A 18 -13.02 3.07 11.92
N GLU A 19 -12.22 2.01 12.06
CA GLU A 19 -12.68 0.61 12.09
C GLU A 19 -12.82 0.04 13.50
N GLY A 20 -12.69 0.89 14.52
CA GLY A 20 -12.77 0.48 15.91
C GLY A 20 -11.61 -0.43 16.33
N LEU A 21 -10.42 -0.29 15.73
CA LEU A 21 -9.21 -0.99 16.15
C LEU A 21 -8.10 0.04 16.44
N ARG A 22 -7.38 -0.11 17.54
CA ARG A 22 -6.20 0.74 17.82
C ARG A 22 -4.96 0.18 17.15
N LEU A 23 -3.95 1.03 16.94
CA LEU A 23 -2.69 0.61 16.32
C LEU A 23 -1.97 -0.46 17.16
N GLU A 24 -1.98 -0.32 18.48
CA GLU A 24 -1.36 -1.27 19.41
C GLU A 24 -2.07 -2.63 19.37
N GLU A 25 -3.39 -2.64 19.18
CA GLU A 25 -4.17 -3.86 19.01
C GLU A 25 -3.83 -4.54 17.68
N ALA A 26 -3.69 -3.76 16.60
CA ALA A 26 -3.25 -4.27 15.31
C ALA A 26 -1.84 -4.88 15.40
N ASP A 27 -0.91 -4.24 16.12
CA ASP A 27 0.44 -4.77 16.37
C ASP A 27 0.36 -6.09 17.16
N SER A 28 -0.36 -6.13 18.28
CA SER A 28 -0.52 -7.34 19.10
C SER A 28 -1.07 -8.52 18.27
N ILE A 29 -2.07 -8.27 17.42
CA ILE A 29 -2.59 -9.29 16.51
C ILE A 29 -1.53 -9.70 15.47
N ALA A 30 -0.87 -8.73 14.84
CA ALA A 30 0.15 -8.97 13.81
C ALA A 30 1.31 -9.85 14.29
N TYR A 31 1.65 -9.77 15.59
CA TYR A 31 2.69 -10.57 16.21
C TYR A 31 2.19 -11.83 16.91
N GLY A 32 0.87 -12.06 16.93
CA GLY A 32 0.26 -13.29 17.46
C GLY A 32 0.07 -13.29 18.98
N GLU A 33 0.14 -12.11 19.60
CA GLU A 33 -0.09 -11.89 21.02
C GLU A 33 -1.59 -11.78 21.33
N SER A 34 -2.42 -11.47 20.32
CA SER A 34 -3.87 -11.32 20.43
C SER A 34 -4.65 -12.05 19.33
N GLN A 35 -5.93 -12.33 19.59
CA GLN A 35 -6.84 -12.97 18.64
C GLN A 35 -7.16 -12.07 17.43
N PRO A 36 -7.39 -12.64 16.23
CA PRO A 36 -7.77 -11.87 15.04
C PRO A 36 -8.98 -10.95 15.25
N SER A 37 -8.93 -9.75 14.66
CA SER A 37 -10.04 -8.81 14.72
C SER A 37 -11.09 -9.13 13.65
N ARG A 38 -12.34 -9.36 14.08
CA ARG A 38 -13.50 -9.49 13.16
C ARG A 38 -13.98 -8.15 12.62
N ARG A 39 -13.52 -7.02 13.18
CA ARG A 39 -13.94 -5.67 12.77
C ARG A 39 -13.47 -5.30 11.36
N LEU A 40 -12.43 -5.98 10.87
CA LEU A 40 -11.80 -5.69 9.59
C LEU A 40 -12.24 -6.63 8.45
N GLU A 41 -13.27 -7.46 8.67
CA GLU A 41 -13.80 -8.42 7.69
C GLU A 41 -14.38 -7.77 6.43
N GLY A 42 -14.65 -6.46 6.43
CA GLY A 42 -15.08 -5.70 5.24
C GLY A 42 -13.95 -5.06 4.44
N VAL A 43 -12.75 -4.90 5.02
CA VAL A 43 -11.69 -4.06 4.42
C VAL A 43 -11.22 -4.60 3.08
N LEU A 44 -10.99 -5.92 2.97
CA LEU A 44 -10.50 -6.51 1.72
C LEU A 44 -11.54 -6.41 0.60
N ALA A 45 -12.82 -6.57 0.93
CA ALA A 45 -13.91 -6.51 -0.03
C ALA A 45 -14.13 -5.08 -0.56
N LEU A 46 -14.05 -4.08 0.33
CA LEU A 46 -14.33 -2.68 0.00
C LEU A 46 -13.10 -1.90 -0.49
N ALA A 47 -11.88 -2.40 -0.27
CA ALA A 47 -10.63 -1.74 -0.68
C ALA A 47 -10.59 -1.24 -2.15
N PRO A 48 -11.10 -2.00 -3.15
CA PRO A 48 -11.13 -1.52 -4.53
C PRO A 48 -12.10 -0.35 -4.78
N PHE A 49 -13.10 -0.15 -3.91
CA PHE A 49 -14.20 0.79 -4.11
C PHE A 49 -14.07 2.03 -3.22
N GLU A 50 -13.53 1.86 -2.02
CA GLU A 50 -13.39 2.92 -1.01
C GLU A 50 -11.93 3.22 -0.72
N TRP A 51 -11.52 4.47 -0.93
CA TRP A 51 -10.12 4.87 -0.76
C TRP A 51 -9.61 4.65 0.66
N LYS A 52 -10.41 4.90 1.70
CA LYS A 52 -10.01 4.69 3.11
C LYS A 52 -9.64 3.23 3.37
N ARG A 53 -10.44 2.29 2.85
CA ARG A 53 -10.21 0.84 2.95
C ARG A 53 -9.01 0.40 2.14
N GLY A 54 -8.87 0.95 0.93
CA GLY A 54 -7.73 0.69 0.07
C GLY A 54 -6.41 1.13 0.68
N VAL A 55 -6.37 2.37 1.18
CA VAL A 55 -5.19 2.95 1.85
C VAL A 55 -4.89 2.23 3.15
N LEU A 56 -5.90 1.88 3.97
CA LEU A 56 -5.71 1.09 5.18
C LEU A 56 -5.02 -0.26 4.86
N LEU A 57 -5.52 -0.98 3.87
CA LEU A 57 -4.93 -2.27 3.48
C LEU A 57 -3.49 -2.13 2.96
N LEU A 58 -3.19 -1.06 2.22
CA LEU A 58 -1.85 -0.76 1.74
C LEU A 58 -0.91 -0.35 2.89
N LEU A 59 -1.36 0.47 3.85
CA LEU A 59 -0.56 0.85 5.02
C LEU A 59 -0.28 -0.33 5.93
N LEU A 60 -1.25 -1.23 6.14
CA LEU A 60 -1.02 -2.51 6.85
C LEU A 60 0.04 -3.35 6.11
N THR A 61 -0.03 -3.41 4.78
CA THR A 61 0.96 -4.12 3.96
C THR A 61 2.35 -3.49 4.08
N TYR A 62 2.43 -2.16 4.09
CA TYR A 62 3.68 -1.41 4.25
C TYR A 62 4.29 -1.57 5.65
N ARG A 63 3.49 -1.44 6.72
CA ARG A 63 3.99 -1.54 8.10
C ARG A 63 4.49 -2.95 8.43
N TYR A 64 3.70 -3.97 8.11
CA TYR A 64 4.00 -5.33 8.56
C TYR A 64 4.84 -6.14 7.59
N GLN A 65 4.96 -5.71 6.34
CA GLN A 65 5.75 -6.33 5.26
C GLN A 65 5.48 -7.84 5.07
N SER A 66 4.35 -8.34 5.58
CA SER A 66 4.00 -9.76 5.59
C SER A 66 2.51 -9.95 5.37
N LEU A 67 2.16 -10.60 4.25
CA LEU A 67 0.77 -10.94 3.96
C LEU A 67 0.16 -11.84 5.03
N GLY A 68 0.95 -12.71 5.68
CA GLY A 68 0.47 -13.54 6.77
C GLY A 68 0.01 -12.72 7.97
N ARG A 69 0.77 -11.68 8.34
CA ARG A 69 0.40 -10.74 9.42
C ARG A 69 -0.84 -9.93 9.06
N VAL A 70 -0.88 -9.37 7.85
CA VAL A 70 -2.03 -8.60 7.37
C VAL A 70 -3.29 -9.48 7.36
N LYS A 71 -3.21 -10.70 6.85
CA LYS A 71 -4.35 -11.65 6.85
C LYS A 71 -4.87 -11.93 8.27
N ARG A 72 -3.97 -12.04 9.25
CA ARG A 72 -4.34 -12.26 10.66
C ARG A 72 -5.04 -11.05 11.26
N ILE A 73 -4.54 -9.83 10.98
CA ILE A 73 -5.19 -8.58 11.41
C ILE A 73 -6.62 -8.49 10.85
N LEU A 74 -6.80 -8.86 9.57
CA LEU A 74 -8.09 -8.79 8.89
C LEU A 74 -9.10 -9.89 9.30
N GLY A 75 -8.73 -10.85 10.14
CA GLY A 75 -9.65 -11.89 10.61
C GLY A 75 -10.00 -12.98 9.59
N TYR A 76 -9.34 -13.02 8.43
CA TYR A 76 -9.73 -13.93 7.35
C TYR A 76 -9.14 -15.34 7.47
N SER A 77 -9.98 -16.35 7.21
CA SER A 77 -9.56 -17.75 7.05
C SER A 77 -8.74 -17.97 5.78
N ARG A 78 -7.92 -19.03 5.74
CA ARG A 78 -7.06 -19.37 4.58
C ARG A 78 -7.79 -19.29 3.23
N THR A 79 -9.07 -19.65 3.17
CA THR A 79 -9.91 -19.66 1.97
C THR A 79 -10.24 -18.26 1.43
N TYR A 80 -10.60 -17.31 2.30
CA TYR A 80 -10.92 -15.93 1.87
C TYR A 80 -9.66 -15.16 1.42
N THR A 81 -8.50 -15.59 1.94
CA THR A 81 -7.22 -14.91 1.72
C THR A 81 -6.55 -15.18 0.37
N GLN A 82 -7.11 -16.02 -0.51
CA GLN A 82 -6.60 -16.20 -1.87
C GLN A 82 -6.72 -14.90 -2.71
N ARG A 83 -7.69 -14.04 -2.36
CA ARG A 83 -7.91 -12.73 -2.97
C ARG A 83 -6.81 -11.72 -2.62
N LEU A 84 -6.21 -11.82 -1.43
CA LEU A 84 -5.12 -10.95 -1.00
C LEU A 84 -3.77 -11.50 -1.46
N ASN A 85 -3.33 -11.04 -2.62
CA ASN A 85 -2.05 -11.40 -3.25
C ASN A 85 -1.32 -10.16 -3.80
N LYS A 86 -0.08 -10.34 -4.28
CA LYS A 86 0.75 -9.24 -4.80
C LYS A 86 0.11 -8.50 -5.97
N ASN A 87 -0.60 -9.19 -6.87
CA ASN A 87 -1.24 -8.54 -8.03
C ASN A 87 -2.38 -7.64 -7.58
N PHE A 88 -3.21 -8.15 -6.67
CA PHE A 88 -4.28 -7.38 -6.05
C PHE A 88 -3.73 -6.11 -5.38
N LEU A 89 -2.67 -6.24 -4.59
CA LEU A 89 -2.05 -5.09 -3.90
C LEU A 89 -1.39 -4.11 -4.86
N ARG A 90 -0.77 -4.56 -5.95
CA ARG A 90 -0.21 -3.67 -6.98
C ARG A 90 -1.30 -2.87 -7.69
N ASN A 91 -2.40 -3.51 -8.08
CA ASN A 91 -3.53 -2.84 -8.71
C ASN A 91 -4.18 -1.84 -7.75
N LEU A 92 -4.29 -2.20 -6.47
CA LEU A 92 -4.81 -1.34 -5.43
C LEU A 92 -3.88 -0.14 -5.18
N LEU A 93 -2.55 -0.36 -5.17
CA LEU A 93 -1.55 0.69 -5.02
C LEU A 93 -1.58 1.66 -6.19
N LEU A 94 -1.70 1.16 -7.42
CA LEU A 94 -1.90 2.00 -8.60
C LEU A 94 -3.13 2.88 -8.41
N LYS A 95 -4.30 2.27 -8.14
CA LYS A 95 -5.55 3.00 -7.99
C LYS A 95 -5.51 4.13 -6.95
N TRP A 96 -4.84 3.90 -5.83
CA TRP A 96 -4.84 4.83 -4.69
C TRP A 96 -3.52 5.57 -4.48
N ALA A 97 -2.62 5.57 -5.47
CA ALA A 97 -1.27 6.15 -5.34
C ALA A 97 -1.28 7.59 -4.82
N ASP A 98 -2.15 8.44 -5.35
CA ASP A 98 -2.24 9.86 -4.97
C ASP A 98 -2.55 10.08 -3.50
N LYS A 99 -3.18 9.11 -2.82
CA LYS A 99 -3.53 9.23 -1.39
C LYS A 99 -2.32 9.15 -0.46
N PHE A 100 -1.16 8.78 -0.99
CA PHE A 100 0.11 8.78 -0.27
C PHE A 100 0.92 10.07 -0.48
N PHE A 101 0.39 11.04 -1.23
CA PHE A 101 1.07 12.29 -1.50
C PHE A 101 0.23 13.48 -1.02
N LEU A 102 0.86 14.37 -0.27
CA LEU A 102 0.33 15.68 0.08
C LEU A 102 0.88 16.70 -0.92
N GLN A 103 0.14 17.80 -1.12
CA GLN A 103 0.55 19.01 -1.87
C GLN A 103 1.61 18.76 -2.96
N ARG A 104 1.20 18.61 -4.22
CA ARG A 104 2.09 18.10 -5.30
C ARG A 104 2.64 16.71 -4.94
N ASN A 105 3.90 16.60 -4.51
CA ASN A 105 4.67 15.35 -4.42
C ASN A 105 5.32 15.14 -3.04
N HIS A 106 4.72 15.63 -1.95
CA HIS A 106 5.21 15.30 -0.62
C HIS A 106 4.75 13.89 -0.21
N CYS A 107 5.64 12.90 -0.27
CA CYS A 107 5.33 11.50 0.04
C CYS A 107 5.18 11.27 1.56
N ILE A 108 4.05 10.74 2.02
CA ILE A 108 3.81 10.48 3.46
C ILE A 108 4.62 9.30 4.02
N LEU A 109 5.20 8.47 3.14
CA LEU A 109 6.02 7.32 3.53
C LEU A 109 7.51 7.68 3.63
N CYS A 110 7.99 8.58 2.76
CA CYS A 110 9.33 9.18 2.87
C CYS A 110 9.37 10.27 3.95
N ASP A 111 8.25 10.96 4.13
CA ASP A 111 8.14 12.18 4.93
C ASP A 111 8.86 13.39 4.33
N GLU A 112 8.98 13.42 3.00
CA GLU A 112 9.70 14.47 2.25
C GLU A 112 9.08 14.72 0.86
N TRP A 113 9.51 15.80 0.23
CA TRP A 113 9.21 16.11 -1.17
C TRP A 113 10.04 15.23 -2.09
N VAL A 114 9.38 14.54 -3.01
CA VAL A 114 10.08 13.68 -3.97
C VAL A 114 10.05 14.30 -5.36
N GLU A 115 11.20 14.26 -6.02
CA GLU A 115 11.31 14.59 -7.44
C GLU A 115 10.74 13.43 -8.25
N LEU A 116 9.64 13.70 -8.96
CA LEU A 116 9.04 12.75 -9.89
C LEU A 116 9.47 13.09 -11.32
N PRO A 117 9.71 12.09 -12.17
CA PRO A 117 9.93 12.30 -13.59
C PRO A 117 8.83 13.13 -14.25
N LYS A 118 9.15 13.79 -15.37
CA LYS A 118 8.16 14.52 -16.17
C LYS A 118 7.36 13.52 -17.01
N GLY A 119 6.30 12.98 -16.42
CA GLY A 119 5.40 12.00 -17.03
C GLY A 119 3.97 12.12 -16.51
N ASP A 120 3.21 11.02 -16.56
CA ASP A 120 1.89 10.94 -15.92
C ASP A 120 2.07 10.98 -14.39
N GLU A 121 1.67 12.09 -13.76
CA GLU A 121 1.92 12.34 -12.34
C GLU A 121 1.43 11.20 -11.43
N HIS A 122 0.25 10.64 -11.73
CA HIS A 122 -0.34 9.55 -10.96
C HIS A 122 0.49 8.26 -11.12
N PHE A 123 0.91 7.96 -12.34
CA PHE A 123 1.74 6.80 -12.61
C PHE A 123 3.13 6.93 -11.98
N GLU A 124 3.73 8.11 -12.00
CA GLU A 124 5.03 8.37 -11.33
C GLU A 124 4.93 8.21 -9.81
N LYS A 125 3.86 8.70 -9.20
CA LYS A 125 3.54 8.46 -7.79
C LYS A 125 3.43 6.97 -7.49
N TYR A 126 2.70 6.22 -8.32
CA TYR A 126 2.60 4.77 -8.18
C TYR A 126 3.98 4.09 -8.29
N GLN A 127 4.79 4.46 -9.28
CA GLN A 127 6.13 3.89 -9.45
C GLN A 127 7.02 4.16 -8.25
N HIS A 128 7.03 5.39 -7.75
CA HIS A 128 7.76 5.76 -6.54
C HIS A 128 7.34 4.88 -5.36
N LEU A 129 6.04 4.76 -5.08
CA LEU A 129 5.54 3.91 -4.01
C LEU A 129 5.96 2.45 -4.19
N LEU A 130 5.80 1.90 -5.39
CA LEU A 130 6.11 0.51 -5.68
C LEU A 130 7.60 0.19 -5.52
N LEU A 131 8.46 1.06 -6.05
CA LEU A 131 9.91 0.84 -6.10
C LEU A 131 10.62 1.19 -4.80
N VAL A 132 10.09 2.13 -4.02
CA VAL A 132 10.71 2.59 -2.77
C VAL A 132 10.10 1.91 -1.55
N HIS A 133 8.78 1.84 -1.46
CA HIS A 133 8.08 1.45 -0.23
C HIS A 133 7.44 0.05 -0.27
N PHE A 134 6.98 -0.38 -1.44
CA PHE A 134 6.28 -1.65 -1.63
C PHE A 134 7.11 -2.67 -2.43
N ARG A 135 8.44 -2.68 -2.21
CA ARG A 135 9.39 -3.59 -2.91
C ARG A 135 9.01 -5.06 -2.77
N ASN A 136 8.41 -5.43 -1.64
CA ASN A 136 7.91 -6.79 -1.39
C ASN A 136 6.82 -7.22 -2.40
N LEU A 137 6.14 -6.27 -3.06
CA LEU A 137 5.13 -6.55 -4.09
C LEU A 137 5.71 -6.81 -5.48
N LEU A 138 7.02 -6.58 -5.69
CA LEU A 138 7.67 -6.87 -6.96
C LEU A 138 7.70 -8.39 -7.22
N SER A 139 7.32 -8.78 -8.44
CA SER A 139 7.16 -10.18 -8.86
C SER A 139 8.46 -10.83 -9.34
N THR A 140 9.54 -10.06 -9.47
CA THR A 140 10.77 -10.49 -10.17
C THR A 140 11.98 -9.69 -9.66
N PRO A 141 13.21 -10.26 -9.66
CA PRO A 141 14.41 -9.53 -9.26
C PRO A 141 14.59 -8.26 -10.11
N GLN A 142 15.07 -7.19 -9.46
CA GLN A 142 15.11 -5.79 -9.94
C GLN A 142 15.58 -5.58 -11.39
N LYS A 143 16.38 -6.50 -11.96
CA LYS A 143 16.95 -6.39 -13.31
C LYS A 143 15.94 -6.40 -14.46
N LYS A 144 14.73 -6.94 -14.30
CA LYS A 144 13.72 -7.01 -15.40
C LYS A 144 12.69 -5.88 -15.42
N ILE A 145 12.52 -5.15 -14.32
CA ILE A 145 11.44 -4.14 -14.19
C ILE A 145 11.82 -2.84 -14.90
N VAL A 146 13.08 -2.42 -14.79
CA VAL A 146 13.61 -1.28 -15.56
C VAL A 146 13.34 -1.48 -17.05
N HIS A 147 13.50 -2.70 -17.56
CA HIS A 147 13.28 -3.02 -18.98
C HIS A 147 11.81 -2.95 -19.40
N LEU A 148 10.86 -3.32 -18.53
CA LEU A 148 9.42 -3.33 -18.86
C LEU A 148 8.78 -1.94 -18.77
N ILE A 149 9.20 -1.12 -17.80
CA ILE A 149 8.74 0.28 -17.71
C ILE A 149 9.28 1.08 -18.91
N TYR A 150 10.57 0.92 -19.24
CA TYR A 150 11.15 1.55 -20.44
C TYR A 150 10.45 1.12 -21.74
N PHE A 151 10.09 -0.17 -21.88
CA PHE A 151 9.39 -0.65 -23.08
C PHE A 151 7.95 -0.14 -23.19
N HIS A 152 7.24 0.04 -22.07
CA HIS A 152 5.87 0.55 -22.12
C HIS A 152 5.83 2.04 -22.46
N GLU A 153 6.80 2.83 -21.99
CA GLU A 153 6.92 4.25 -22.37
C GLU A 153 7.43 4.44 -23.81
N MET A 154 8.42 3.66 -24.24
CA MET A 154 8.95 3.72 -25.61
C MET A 154 7.91 3.34 -26.68
N ASN A 155 6.95 2.46 -26.34
CA ASN A 155 5.88 2.09 -27.26
C ASN A 155 4.75 3.13 -27.36
N LYS A 156 4.61 4.05 -26.39
CA LYS A 156 3.71 5.20 -26.50
C LYS A 156 4.27 6.31 -27.41
N ILE A 157 5.59 6.38 -27.55
CA ILE A 157 6.28 7.37 -28.41
C ILE A 157 6.28 6.93 -29.89
N LYS A 158 6.05 5.65 -30.19
CA LYS A 158 6.17 5.07 -31.55
C LYS A 158 4.86 4.91 -32.31
N THR A 159 3.71 5.33 -31.78
CA THR A 159 2.47 5.44 -32.57
C THR A 159 2.13 6.90 -32.82
N PRO A 160 2.66 7.52 -33.88
CA PRO A 160 2.02 8.68 -34.46
C PRO A 160 0.72 8.20 -35.14
N SER A 161 -0.36 8.90 -34.84
CA SER A 161 -1.56 8.97 -35.69
C SER A 161 -1.21 9.33 -37.13
#